data_AF-A0A0Q9LCD6-F1
#
_entry.id   AF-A0A0Q9LCD6-F1
#
_cell.length_a   1.000
_cell.length_b   1.000
_cell.length_c   1.000
_cell.angle_alpha   90.00
_cell.angle_beta   90.00
_cell.angle_gamma   90.00
#
_symmetry.space_group_name_H-M   'P 1'
#
loop_
_entity.id
_entity.type
_entity.pdbx_description
1 polymer ?
#
loop_
_entity_poly.entity_id
_entity_poly.type
_entity_poly.pdbx_seq_one_letter_code
_entity_poly.pdbx_strand_id
1 'polypeptide(L)'
;MRKKFVKLTAACVLTAIVMYAGGLQPQPASAIDNKEVIESLQQQAQRWVDELAVQPSFAAWKQSSLDISPIGPGTHSWLVIVKQDNNTVGYLVVHAVESGGFQLGEYGTSSHPLFDEHTLSRSLNQLELLQPASKVEALYVHPLLAAWKVTAEQDTYYTDAASGELLPAQPSDWLAASSIKLINAEQMRISDHAVLLKQVTLPSFDAYARMPWLTKQPLSLSVSSYMPLFAKINNKEQLRYTAELFDGQMLYVWSVVGYNKWDTGHIYVALEAGGDGTDRRYIPLQLLIELGRFYR
;
A
#
# COMPACT_ATOMS: atom_id res chain seq x y z
N MET A 1 -63.57 19.98 -73.46
CA MET A 1 -62.97 18.67 -73.16
C MET A 1 -63.27 18.30 -71.71
N ARG A 2 -63.50 17.01 -71.46
CA ARG A 2 -64.31 16.45 -70.37
C ARG A 2 -63.42 15.59 -69.46
N LYS A 3 -63.82 15.49 -68.19
CA LYS A 3 -63.50 14.44 -67.18
C LYS A 3 -62.27 14.73 -66.30
N LYS A 4 -62.24 14.35 -65.01
CA LYS A 4 -63.23 14.02 -63.96
C LYS A 4 -62.37 13.81 -62.69
N PHE A 5 -62.91 14.16 -61.53
CA PHE A 5 -62.47 13.70 -60.21
C PHE A 5 -62.29 12.18 -60.15
N VAL A 6 -61.25 11.69 -59.47
CA VAL A 6 -61.28 10.40 -58.77
C VAL A 6 -60.48 10.49 -57.47
N LYS A 7 -61.18 10.28 -56.36
CA LYS A 7 -60.67 9.93 -55.03
C LYS A 7 -60.05 8.54 -55.11
N LEU A 8 -58.94 8.28 -54.42
CA LEU A 8 -58.61 6.91 -54.02
C LEU A 8 -58.55 6.79 -52.50
N THR A 9 -59.45 5.92 -52.07
CA THR A 9 -59.75 5.41 -50.74
C THR A 9 -58.62 4.51 -50.24
N ALA A 10 -58.49 4.47 -48.93
CA ALA A 10 -57.66 3.55 -48.17
C ALA A 10 -58.00 2.06 -48.44
N ALA A 11 -56.97 1.21 -48.39
CA ALA A 11 -57.12 -0.20 -48.08
C ALA A 11 -55.93 -0.65 -47.21
N CYS A 12 -56.28 -1.33 -46.12
CA CYS A 12 -55.43 -1.80 -45.04
C CYS A 12 -54.38 -2.84 -45.48
N VAL A 13 -53.19 -2.76 -44.90
CA VAL A 13 -52.47 -3.97 -44.46
C VAL A 13 -52.06 -3.75 -43.01
N LEU A 14 -52.70 -4.52 -42.12
CA LEU A 14 -52.26 -4.70 -40.75
C LEU A 14 -50.85 -5.28 -40.77
N THR A 15 -49.91 -4.64 -40.10
CA THR A 15 -48.73 -5.33 -39.59
C THR A 15 -48.66 -5.04 -38.10
N ALA A 16 -49.03 -6.06 -37.32
CA ALA A 16 -48.95 -6.05 -35.87
C ALA A 16 -47.47 -6.03 -35.47
N ILE A 17 -46.98 -4.86 -35.03
CA ILE A 17 -45.72 -4.79 -34.29
C ILE A 17 -46.07 -5.10 -32.83
N VAL A 18 -45.80 -6.34 -32.44
CA VAL A 18 -45.78 -6.75 -31.04
C VAL A 18 -44.66 -5.97 -30.36
N MET A 19 -45.03 -4.98 -29.56
CA MET A 19 -44.10 -4.35 -28.62
C MET A 19 -43.80 -5.36 -27.51
N TYR A 20 -42.67 -6.07 -27.62
CA TYR A 20 -42.03 -6.66 -26.47
C TYR A 20 -41.44 -5.53 -25.63
N ALA A 21 -42.21 -5.07 -24.65
CA ALA A 21 -41.70 -4.34 -23.51
C ALA A 21 -40.92 -5.33 -22.63
N GLY A 22 -39.73 -5.72 -23.08
CA GLY A 22 -38.73 -6.35 -22.24
C GLY A 22 -38.11 -5.26 -21.38
N GLY A 23 -38.59 -5.13 -20.14
CA GLY A 23 -37.91 -4.36 -19.12
C GLY A 23 -36.50 -4.91 -18.94
N LEU A 24 -35.50 -4.15 -19.37
CA LEU A 24 -34.13 -4.33 -18.90
C LEU A 24 -34.12 -3.95 -17.42
N GLN A 25 -34.40 -4.93 -16.55
CA GLN A 25 -33.95 -4.85 -15.17
C GLN A 25 -32.42 -4.69 -15.21
N PRO A 26 -31.83 -3.68 -14.56
CA PRO A 26 -30.40 -3.66 -14.35
C PRO A 26 -30.03 -4.91 -13.54
N GLN A 27 -29.37 -5.84 -14.22
CA GLN A 27 -28.78 -7.02 -13.62
C GLN A 27 -27.69 -6.52 -12.65
N PRO A 28 -27.72 -6.89 -11.35
CA PRO A 28 -26.70 -6.47 -10.42
C PRO A 28 -25.36 -7.07 -10.88
N ALA A 29 -24.45 -6.21 -11.31
CA ALA A 29 -23.08 -6.60 -11.59
C ALA A 29 -22.37 -7.00 -10.29
N SER A 30 -21.77 -8.19 -10.31
CA SER A 30 -20.55 -8.55 -9.56
C SER A 30 -20.56 -8.50 -8.03
N ALA A 31 -21.31 -9.39 -7.38
CA ALA A 31 -21.06 -9.77 -5.98
C ALA A 31 -20.32 -11.12 -5.83
N ILE A 32 -20.35 -11.98 -6.87
CA ILE A 32 -19.76 -13.33 -6.84
C ILE A 32 -18.24 -13.28 -7.10
N ASP A 33 -17.80 -12.40 -8.00
CA ASP A 33 -16.40 -12.21 -8.42
C ASP A 33 -15.50 -11.68 -7.28
N ASN A 34 -16.06 -10.83 -6.41
CA ASN A 34 -15.30 -10.23 -5.31
C ASN A 34 -15.11 -11.22 -4.13
N LYS A 35 -16.02 -12.18 -3.95
CA LYS A 35 -15.97 -13.10 -2.81
C LYS A 35 -14.85 -14.13 -2.96
N GLU A 36 -14.72 -14.75 -4.14
CA GLU A 36 -13.66 -15.74 -4.42
C GLU A 36 -12.26 -15.10 -4.36
N VAL A 37 -12.11 -13.87 -4.87
CA VAL A 37 -10.86 -13.11 -4.76
C VAL A 37 -10.50 -12.83 -3.30
N ILE A 38 -11.46 -12.41 -2.48
CA ILE A 38 -11.21 -12.16 -1.05
C ILE A 38 -10.88 -13.45 -0.30
N GLU A 39 -11.55 -14.57 -0.59
CA GLU A 39 -11.24 -15.87 0.02
C GLU A 39 -9.82 -16.35 -0.34
N SER A 40 -9.43 -16.26 -1.61
CA SER A 40 -8.08 -16.62 -2.05
C SER A 40 -7.00 -15.69 -1.47
N LEU A 41 -7.28 -14.39 -1.39
CA LEU A 41 -6.43 -13.41 -0.73
C LEU A 41 -6.24 -13.74 0.75
N GLN A 42 -7.32 -14.06 1.45
CA GLN A 42 -7.27 -14.42 2.86
C GLN A 42 -6.40 -15.66 3.10
N GLN A 43 -6.53 -16.69 2.26
CA GLN A 43 -5.68 -17.88 2.33
C GLN A 43 -4.21 -17.56 2.06
N GLN A 44 -3.92 -16.69 1.09
CA GLN A 44 -2.54 -16.28 0.78
C GLN A 44 -1.93 -15.44 1.90
N ALA A 45 -2.68 -14.47 2.44
CA ALA A 45 -2.25 -13.64 3.55
C ALA A 45 -2.00 -14.48 4.80
N GLN A 46 -2.88 -15.44 5.10
CA GLN A 46 -2.70 -16.35 6.23
C GLN A 46 -1.41 -17.18 6.09
N ARG A 47 -1.07 -17.65 4.90
CA ARG A 47 0.20 -18.37 4.68
C ARG A 47 1.42 -17.52 5.02
N TRP A 48 1.46 -16.26 4.59
CA TRP A 48 2.56 -15.36 4.94
C TRP A 48 2.59 -15.04 6.43
N VAL A 49 1.42 -14.85 7.06
CA VAL A 49 1.29 -14.61 8.50
C VAL A 49 1.81 -15.80 9.30
N ASP A 50 1.40 -17.02 8.95
CA ASP A 50 1.82 -18.25 9.62
C ASP A 50 3.33 -18.46 9.50
N GLU A 51 3.90 -18.21 8.32
CA GLU A 51 5.35 -18.31 8.08
C GLU A 51 6.12 -17.28 8.90
N LEU A 52 5.65 -16.03 8.96
CA LEU A 52 6.26 -14.97 9.77
C LEU A 52 6.16 -15.29 11.26
N ALA A 53 5.02 -15.79 11.72
CA ALA A 53 4.71 -16.08 13.13
C ALA A 53 5.62 -17.16 13.75
N VAL A 54 6.36 -17.93 12.95
CA VAL A 54 7.42 -18.84 13.43
C VAL A 54 8.54 -18.08 14.12
N GLN A 55 8.79 -16.83 13.71
CA GLN A 55 9.89 -16.02 14.22
C GLN A 55 9.54 -15.31 15.53
N PRO A 56 10.50 -15.13 16.47
CA PRO A 56 10.26 -14.44 17.74
C PRO A 56 9.71 -13.02 17.58
N SER A 57 10.18 -12.27 16.56
CA SER A 57 9.74 -10.89 16.30
C SER A 57 8.28 -10.78 15.88
N PHE A 58 7.63 -11.90 15.54
CA PHE A 58 6.25 -11.99 15.08
C PHE A 58 5.44 -12.97 15.94
N ALA A 59 5.89 -13.29 17.15
CA ALA A 59 5.24 -14.30 17.98
C ALA A 59 3.75 -13.99 18.27
N ALA A 60 3.37 -12.72 18.33
CA ALA A 60 2.00 -12.27 18.53
C ALA A 60 1.07 -12.56 17.34
N TRP A 61 1.60 -12.93 16.18
CA TRP A 61 0.83 -13.28 14.98
C TRP A 61 0.36 -14.73 15.00
N LYS A 62 0.83 -15.55 15.94
CA LYS A 62 0.42 -16.95 16.04
C LYS A 62 -1.08 -17.03 16.32
N GLN A 63 -1.80 -17.75 15.44
CA GLN A 63 -3.25 -17.96 15.57
C GLN A 63 -4.06 -16.64 15.51
N SER A 64 -3.50 -15.61 14.88
CA SER A 64 -4.20 -14.35 14.65
C SER A 64 -5.34 -14.50 13.63
N SER A 65 -6.36 -13.66 13.74
CA SER A 65 -7.34 -13.44 12.68
C SER A 65 -6.90 -12.32 11.74
N LEU A 66 -7.48 -12.27 10.54
CA LEU A 66 -7.18 -11.27 9.51
C LEU A 66 -8.42 -10.45 9.17
N ASP A 67 -8.28 -9.13 9.21
CA ASP A 67 -9.28 -8.20 8.71
C ASP A 67 -8.78 -7.57 7.41
N ILE A 68 -9.54 -7.71 6.33
CA ILE A 68 -9.09 -7.33 4.98
C ILE A 68 -9.93 -6.17 4.48
N SER A 69 -9.27 -5.09 4.07
CA SER A 69 -9.90 -3.92 3.47
C SER A 69 -9.18 -3.50 2.19
N PRO A 70 -9.89 -3.12 1.12
CA PRO A 70 -9.26 -2.54 -0.05
C PRO A 70 -8.59 -1.21 0.31
N ILE A 71 -7.45 -0.92 -0.30
CA ILE A 71 -6.77 0.38 -0.17
C ILE A 71 -6.65 1.03 -1.53
N GLY A 72 -7.01 2.32 -1.60
CA GLY A 72 -6.94 3.15 -2.80
C GLY A 72 -8.03 2.89 -3.84
N PRO A 73 -8.44 3.92 -4.61
CA PRO A 73 -9.37 3.75 -5.72
C PRO A 73 -8.67 3.08 -6.91
N GLY A 74 -9.17 1.91 -7.34
CA GLY A 74 -8.69 1.22 -8.56
C GLY A 74 -7.33 0.52 -8.41
N THR A 75 -6.71 0.58 -7.24
CA THR A 75 -5.55 -0.21 -6.87
C THR A 75 -6.05 -1.58 -6.44
N HIS A 76 -5.76 -2.62 -7.21
CA HIS A 76 -6.04 -4.01 -6.84
C HIS A 76 -5.12 -4.39 -5.67
N SER A 77 -5.37 -3.80 -4.50
CA SER A 77 -4.48 -3.80 -3.35
C SER A 77 -5.31 -3.75 -2.08
N TRP A 78 -4.82 -4.45 -1.06
CA TRP A 78 -5.52 -4.63 0.19
C TRP A 78 -4.58 -4.39 1.36
N LEU A 79 -5.12 -3.74 2.38
CA LEU A 79 -4.57 -3.75 3.72
C LEU A 79 -5.16 -4.95 4.46
N VAL A 80 -4.29 -5.78 5.00
CA VAL A 80 -4.65 -6.92 5.83
C VAL A 80 -4.17 -6.63 7.23
N ILE A 81 -5.09 -6.40 8.16
CA ILE A 81 -4.79 -6.19 9.57
C ILE A 81 -4.71 -7.54 10.27
N VAL A 82 -3.61 -7.77 11.00
CA VAL A 82 -3.38 -8.97 11.78
C VAL A 82 -3.84 -8.71 13.22
N LYS A 83 -4.79 -9.50 13.70
CA LYS A 83 -5.41 -9.31 15.03
C LYS A 83 -5.19 -10.49 15.94
N GLN A 84 -4.79 -10.22 17.17
CA GLN A 84 -4.74 -11.18 18.27
C GLN A 84 -5.68 -10.69 19.38
N ASP A 85 -6.71 -11.48 19.71
CA ASP A 85 -7.69 -11.14 20.75
C ASP A 85 -8.29 -9.73 20.55
N ASN A 86 -8.68 -9.41 19.31
CA ASN A 86 -9.15 -8.10 18.83
C ASN A 86 -8.13 -6.95 18.83
N ASN A 87 -6.91 -7.15 19.31
CA ASN A 87 -5.85 -6.15 19.25
C ASN A 87 -5.08 -6.27 17.95
N THR A 88 -4.78 -5.13 17.32
CA THR A 88 -3.88 -5.11 16.15
C THR A 88 -2.46 -5.44 16.60
N VAL A 89 -1.88 -6.48 16.00
CA VAL A 89 -0.49 -6.93 16.25
C VAL A 89 0.40 -6.77 15.03
N GLY A 90 -0.16 -6.31 13.91
CA GLY A 90 0.56 -6.01 12.71
C GLY A 90 -0.34 -5.85 11.49
N TYR A 91 0.28 -5.75 10.33
CA TYR A 91 -0.43 -5.65 9.06
C TYR A 91 0.42 -6.20 7.91
N LEU A 92 -0.24 -6.46 6.79
CA LEU A 92 0.35 -6.70 5.48
C LEU A 92 -0.30 -5.75 4.48
N VAL A 93 0.47 -5.27 3.51
CA VAL A 93 -0.07 -4.71 2.26
C VAL A 93 0.12 -5.76 1.17
N VAL A 94 -0.96 -6.09 0.48
CA VAL A 94 -1.00 -7.13 -0.55
C VAL A 94 -1.50 -6.53 -1.85
N HIS A 95 -0.84 -6.86 -2.96
CA HIS A 95 -1.22 -6.43 -4.31
C HIS A 95 -1.69 -7.62 -5.13
N ALA A 96 -2.67 -7.43 -6.01
CA ALA A 96 -2.93 -8.37 -7.09
C ALA A 96 -1.83 -8.24 -8.14
N VAL A 97 -1.52 -9.35 -8.79
CA VAL A 97 -0.62 -9.37 -9.94
C VAL A 97 -1.46 -9.50 -11.22
N GLU A 98 -1.11 -8.77 -12.29
CA GLU A 98 -1.86 -8.81 -13.56
C GLU A 98 -1.96 -10.22 -14.15
N SER A 99 -0.92 -11.04 -13.97
CA SER A 99 -0.89 -12.45 -14.37
C SER A 99 -1.74 -13.37 -13.47
N GLY A 100 -2.41 -12.83 -12.46
CA GLY A 100 -3.10 -13.56 -11.40
C GLY A 100 -2.21 -13.81 -10.17
N GLY A 101 -2.87 -14.09 -9.05
CA GLY A 101 -2.23 -14.29 -7.75
C GLY A 101 -1.98 -13.00 -6.99
N PHE A 102 -1.15 -13.09 -5.95
CA PHE A 102 -0.90 -11.98 -5.02
C PHE A 102 0.59 -11.76 -4.80
N GLN A 103 0.92 -10.52 -4.49
CA GLN A 103 2.26 -10.08 -4.12
C GLN A 103 2.23 -9.42 -2.76
N LEU A 104 3.11 -9.88 -1.87
CA LEU A 104 3.39 -9.19 -0.61
C LEU A 104 4.13 -7.88 -0.93
N GLY A 105 3.54 -6.74 -0.56
CA GLY A 105 4.10 -5.41 -0.80
C GLY A 105 4.96 -4.93 0.37
N GLU A 106 4.39 -4.92 1.57
CA GLU A 106 5.09 -4.66 2.83
C GLU A 106 4.34 -5.33 3.99
N TYR A 107 4.96 -5.34 5.16
CA TYR A 107 4.31 -5.76 6.40
C TYR A 107 4.96 -5.08 7.60
N GLY A 108 4.28 -5.05 8.73
CA GLY A 108 4.83 -4.43 9.94
C GLY A 108 4.18 -4.92 11.22
N THR A 109 4.88 -4.77 12.33
CA THR A 109 4.48 -5.26 13.67
C THR A 109 3.83 -4.19 14.54
N SER A 110 3.39 -3.08 13.94
CA SER A 110 2.82 -1.94 14.65
C SER A 110 1.44 -2.26 15.22
N SER A 111 1.15 -1.71 16.40
CA SER A 111 -0.22 -1.65 16.96
C SER A 111 -1.09 -0.58 16.29
N HIS A 112 -0.46 0.40 15.64
CA HIS A 112 -1.07 1.45 14.83
C HIS A 112 -0.60 1.27 13.38
N PRO A 113 -1.24 0.40 12.59
CA PRO A 113 -0.83 0.09 11.24
C PRO A 113 -1.01 1.29 10.31
N LEU A 114 -0.57 1.15 9.05
CA LEU A 114 -0.93 2.12 8.02
C LEU A 114 -2.44 2.29 7.96
N PHE A 115 -2.89 3.54 7.81
CA PHE A 115 -4.30 3.89 7.72
C PHE A 115 -5.09 3.56 9.01
N ASP A 116 -4.43 3.63 10.17
CA ASP A 116 -5.10 3.54 11.46
C ASP A 116 -5.99 4.77 11.75
N GLU A 117 -7.15 4.52 12.37
CA GLU A 117 -8.14 5.56 12.68
C GLU A 117 -7.64 6.56 13.74
N HIS A 118 -6.81 6.13 14.71
CA HIS A 118 -6.23 7.04 15.68
C HIS A 118 -5.21 7.97 15.01
N THR A 119 -4.40 7.46 14.09
CA THR A 119 -3.50 8.29 13.28
C THR A 119 -4.29 9.29 12.44
N LEU A 120 -5.36 8.87 11.76
CA LEU A 120 -6.24 9.78 11.02
C LEU A 120 -6.87 10.85 11.93
N SER A 121 -7.38 10.47 13.10
CA SER A 121 -7.97 11.41 14.05
C SER A 121 -6.97 12.46 14.51
N ARG A 122 -5.72 12.06 14.80
CA ARG A 122 -4.63 12.99 15.11
C ARG A 122 -4.34 13.92 13.94
N SER A 123 -4.24 13.41 12.71
CA SER A 123 -4.04 14.22 11.51
C SER A 123 -5.14 15.27 11.34
N LEU A 124 -6.41 14.88 11.43
CA LEU A 124 -7.54 15.81 11.28
C LEU A 124 -7.53 16.91 12.35
N ASN A 125 -7.14 16.58 13.59
CA ASN A 125 -6.99 17.58 14.64
C ASN A 125 -5.83 18.55 14.36
N GLN A 126 -4.69 18.05 13.85
CA GLN A 126 -3.52 18.87 13.50
C GLN A 126 -3.77 19.80 12.30
N LEU A 127 -4.70 19.45 11.41
CA LEU A 127 -5.08 20.31 10.30
C LEU A 127 -5.89 21.54 10.75
N GLU A 128 -6.39 21.56 11.99
CA GLU A 128 -7.18 22.67 12.56
C GLU A 128 -8.31 23.17 11.63
N LEU A 129 -8.96 22.23 10.94
CA LEU A 129 -9.96 22.54 9.92
C LEU A 129 -11.12 23.35 10.53
N LEU A 130 -11.52 24.44 9.85
CA LEU A 130 -12.66 25.26 10.25
C LEU A 130 -14.00 24.51 10.11
N GLN A 131 -14.05 23.49 9.25
CA GLN A 131 -15.18 22.61 9.03
C GLN A 131 -14.71 21.14 8.97
N PRO A 132 -15.57 20.16 9.30
CA PRO A 132 -15.23 18.76 9.15
C PRO A 132 -14.81 18.42 7.71
N ALA A 133 -13.87 17.48 7.57
CA ALA A 133 -13.50 16.94 6.26
C ALA A 133 -14.73 16.42 5.52
N SER A 134 -14.91 16.86 4.28
CA SER A 134 -16.01 16.42 3.41
C SER A 134 -15.72 15.06 2.79
N LYS A 135 -14.44 14.69 2.66
CA LYS A 135 -14.00 13.40 2.15
C LYS A 135 -12.64 13.03 2.73
N VAL A 136 -12.46 11.75 3.04
CA VAL A 136 -11.17 11.16 3.42
C VAL A 136 -10.95 9.91 2.58
N GLU A 137 -9.78 9.79 1.96
CA GLU A 137 -9.42 8.66 1.09
C GLU A 137 -8.05 8.11 1.49
N ALA A 138 -7.96 6.78 1.68
CA ALA A 138 -6.68 6.11 1.81
C ALA A 138 -6.01 6.03 0.44
N LEU A 139 -4.81 6.60 0.31
CA LEU A 139 -4.00 6.52 -0.90
C LEU A 139 -2.74 5.73 -0.61
N TYR A 140 -2.53 4.66 -1.37
CA TYR A 140 -1.33 3.86 -1.29
C TYR A 140 -0.74 3.67 -2.70
N VAL A 141 0.45 4.20 -2.92
CA VAL A 141 1.22 3.96 -4.15
C VAL A 141 2.28 2.91 -3.88
N HIS A 142 3.05 3.11 -2.81
CA HIS A 142 4.10 2.21 -2.35
C HIS A 142 4.48 2.55 -0.89
N PRO A 143 5.35 1.77 -0.20
CA PRO A 143 5.62 1.96 1.22
C PRO A 143 6.10 3.35 1.66
N LEU A 144 6.80 4.09 0.78
CA LEU A 144 7.22 5.48 1.06
C LEU A 144 6.21 6.55 0.62
N LEU A 145 5.07 6.17 0.03
CA LEU A 145 4.07 7.09 -0.52
C LEU A 145 2.68 6.51 -0.21
N ALA A 146 2.34 6.57 1.07
CA ALA A 146 1.07 6.17 1.64
C ALA A 146 0.53 7.35 2.47
N ALA A 147 -0.66 7.84 2.13
CA ALA A 147 -1.23 9.02 2.75
C ALA A 147 -2.75 8.96 2.83
N TRP A 148 -3.31 9.63 3.82
CA TRP A 148 -4.69 10.07 3.77
C TRP A 148 -4.79 11.32 2.89
N LYS A 149 -5.68 11.30 1.91
CA LYS A 149 -6.13 12.50 1.21
C LYS A 149 -7.37 13.01 1.90
N VAL A 150 -7.27 14.20 2.47
CA VAL A 150 -8.35 14.87 3.20
C VAL A 150 -8.84 16.05 2.36
N THR A 151 -10.10 16.00 1.95
CA THR A 151 -10.77 17.13 1.30
C THR A 151 -11.59 17.88 2.33
N ALA A 152 -11.39 19.18 2.46
CA ALA A 152 -12.18 20.06 3.30
C ALA A 152 -12.44 21.36 2.53
N GLU A 153 -13.71 21.76 2.43
CA GLU A 153 -14.14 22.89 1.59
C GLU A 153 -13.63 22.78 0.14
N GLN A 154 -12.67 23.63 -0.24
CA GLN A 154 -12.03 23.68 -1.57
C GLN A 154 -10.58 23.18 -1.53
N ASP A 155 -10.06 22.85 -0.34
CA ASP A 155 -8.68 22.46 -0.13
C ASP A 155 -8.53 20.94 -0.08
N THR A 156 -7.33 20.48 -0.44
CA THR A 156 -6.92 19.08 -0.33
C THR A 156 -5.61 19.03 0.42
N TYR A 157 -5.61 18.25 1.49
CA TYR A 157 -4.46 17.99 2.34
C TYR A 157 -4.04 16.53 2.19
N TYR A 158 -2.74 16.28 2.28
CA TYR A 158 -2.19 14.93 2.31
C TYR A 158 -1.50 14.73 3.65
N THR A 159 -1.87 13.70 4.40
CA THR A 159 -1.22 13.39 5.68
C THR A 159 -0.65 11.98 5.63
N ASP A 160 0.58 11.79 6.11
CA ASP A 160 1.28 10.51 6.09
C ASP A 160 0.45 9.43 6.79
N ALA A 161 0.28 8.27 6.14
CA ALA A 161 -0.61 7.23 6.64
C ALA A 161 -0.08 6.48 7.88
N ALA A 162 1.20 6.63 8.20
CA ALA A 162 1.82 5.98 9.37
C ALA A 162 1.91 6.94 10.56
N SER A 163 2.49 8.12 10.35
CA SER A 163 2.78 9.13 11.38
C SER A 163 1.62 10.09 11.61
N GLY A 164 0.82 10.34 10.59
CA GLY A 164 -0.23 11.35 10.58
C GLY A 164 0.25 12.78 10.28
N GLU A 165 1.54 12.98 10.02
CA GLU A 165 2.11 14.29 9.71
C GLU A 165 1.55 14.87 8.41
N LEU A 166 1.32 16.19 8.37
CA LEU A 166 0.97 16.89 7.14
C LEU A 166 2.14 16.84 6.15
N LEU A 167 1.89 16.27 4.97
CA LEU A 167 2.85 16.21 3.89
C LEU A 167 2.91 17.56 3.17
N PRO A 168 4.11 18.06 2.79
CA PRO A 168 4.26 19.28 2.01
C PRO A 168 3.99 19.01 0.53
N ALA A 169 2.77 18.56 0.21
CA ALA A 169 2.38 18.16 -1.13
C ALA A 169 1.06 18.83 -1.53
N GLN A 170 1.07 19.48 -2.69
CA GLN A 170 -0.13 19.86 -3.41
C GLN A 170 -0.62 18.70 -4.30
N PRO A 171 -1.87 18.74 -4.82
CA PRO A 171 -2.37 17.69 -5.71
C PRO A 171 -1.47 17.40 -6.92
N SER A 172 -0.79 18.41 -7.46
CA SER A 172 0.20 18.23 -8.54
C SER A 172 1.44 17.46 -8.10
N ASP A 173 1.93 17.73 -6.88
CA ASP A 173 3.12 17.07 -6.34
C ASP A 173 2.82 15.60 -6.05
N TRP A 174 1.63 15.32 -5.49
CA TRP A 174 1.14 13.96 -5.31
C TRP A 174 1.01 13.22 -6.64
N LEU A 175 0.42 13.86 -7.66
CA LEU A 175 0.27 13.26 -8.98
C LEU A 175 1.63 12.95 -9.63
N ALA A 176 2.59 13.88 -9.53
CA ALA A 176 3.94 13.68 -10.02
C ALA A 176 4.63 12.51 -9.31
N ALA A 177 4.59 12.47 -7.98
CA ALA A 177 5.21 11.41 -7.19
C ALA A 177 4.56 10.03 -7.46
N SER A 178 3.22 9.97 -7.54
CA SER A 178 2.48 8.73 -7.79
C SER A 178 2.63 8.19 -9.22
N SER A 179 3.03 9.03 -10.17
CA SER A 179 3.25 8.64 -11.57
C SER A 179 4.64 8.05 -11.82
N ILE A 180 5.55 8.11 -10.84
CA ILE A 180 6.89 7.54 -10.96
C ILE A 180 6.76 6.01 -11.02
N LYS A 181 7.13 5.43 -12.17
CA LYS A 181 7.14 3.99 -12.35
C LYS A 181 8.38 3.39 -11.69
N LEU A 182 8.16 2.47 -10.75
CA LEU A 182 9.23 1.67 -10.18
C LEU A 182 9.75 0.68 -11.24
N ILE A 183 11.04 0.82 -11.59
CA ILE A 183 11.70 0.06 -12.66
C ILE A 183 11.69 -1.44 -12.36
N ASN A 184 11.74 -1.81 -11.07
CA ASN A 184 11.87 -3.19 -10.63
C ASN A 184 10.62 -3.76 -9.94
N ALA A 185 9.43 -3.19 -10.18
CA ALA A 185 8.17 -3.61 -9.53
C ALA A 185 7.90 -5.13 -9.67
N GLU A 186 8.09 -5.69 -10.87
CA GLU A 186 7.90 -7.11 -11.17
C GLU A 186 8.87 -8.03 -10.41
N GLN A 187 10.07 -7.52 -10.06
CA GLN A 187 11.08 -8.27 -9.31
C GLN A 187 10.82 -8.26 -7.80
N MET A 188 9.73 -7.62 -7.36
CA MET A 188 9.28 -7.62 -5.96
C MET A 188 8.26 -8.74 -5.67
N ARG A 189 7.93 -9.58 -6.67
CA ARG A 189 6.94 -10.64 -6.54
C ARG A 189 7.47 -11.87 -5.81
N ILE A 190 7.06 -12.01 -4.56
CA ILE A 190 7.27 -13.25 -3.80
C ILE A 190 6.36 -14.38 -4.31
N SER A 191 6.84 -15.63 -4.23
CA SER A 191 6.04 -16.81 -4.52
C SER A 191 4.97 -17.02 -3.45
N ASP A 192 3.81 -17.53 -3.87
CA ASP A 192 2.67 -17.91 -3.03
C ASP A 192 3.06 -18.89 -1.89
N HIS A 193 4.14 -19.64 -2.07
CA HIS A 193 4.66 -20.63 -1.13
C HIS A 193 6.07 -20.29 -0.62
N ALA A 194 6.45 -19.01 -0.65
CA ALA A 194 7.77 -18.62 -0.16
C ALA A 194 7.93 -18.89 1.33
N VAL A 195 9.13 -19.33 1.70
CA VAL A 195 9.53 -19.65 3.07
C VAL A 195 10.57 -18.64 3.53
N LEU A 196 10.51 -18.25 4.80
CA LEU A 196 11.45 -17.32 5.37
C LEU A 196 12.76 -18.05 5.71
N LEU A 197 13.82 -17.77 4.96
CA LEU A 197 15.13 -18.40 5.17
C LEU A 197 15.91 -17.79 6.32
N LYS A 198 15.79 -16.48 6.52
CA LYS A 198 16.59 -15.77 7.52
C LYS A 198 15.87 -14.52 8.01
N GLN A 199 15.84 -14.38 9.32
CA GLN A 199 15.54 -13.12 9.99
C GLN A 199 16.80 -12.62 10.70
N VAL A 200 17.08 -11.32 10.57
CA VAL A 200 18.05 -10.61 11.39
C VAL A 200 17.32 -9.48 12.08
N THR A 201 17.43 -9.45 13.40
CA THR A 201 16.85 -8.41 14.24
C THR A 201 17.97 -7.72 15.02
N LEU A 202 18.03 -6.40 14.95
CA LEU A 202 18.93 -5.55 15.71
C LEU A 202 18.15 -4.76 16.79
N PRO A 203 18.85 -4.27 17.83
CA PRO A 203 18.27 -3.31 18.76
C PRO A 203 17.88 -2.02 18.03
N SER A 204 16.76 -1.44 18.48
CA SER A 204 16.31 -0.12 18.07
C SER A 204 17.30 0.97 18.47
N PHE A 205 17.34 2.04 17.68
CA PHE A 205 18.18 3.20 17.96
C PHE A 205 17.59 4.45 17.31
N ASP A 206 17.87 5.61 17.90
CA ASP A 206 17.47 6.89 17.34
C ASP A 206 18.22 7.20 16.03
N ALA A 207 17.46 7.34 14.95
CA ALA A 207 17.98 7.65 13.63
C ALA A 207 18.68 9.04 13.59
N TYR A 208 18.22 9.98 14.42
CA TYR A 208 18.70 11.37 14.49
C TYR A 208 19.87 11.58 15.45
N ALA A 209 20.19 10.60 16.30
CA ALA A 209 21.37 10.64 17.17
C ALA A 209 22.69 10.88 16.40
N ARG A 210 22.71 10.54 15.11
CA ARG A 210 23.75 10.94 14.16
C ARG A 210 23.12 11.30 12.83
N MET A 211 23.63 12.34 12.16
CA MET A 211 23.13 12.82 10.88
C MET A 211 24.14 12.62 9.73
N PRO A 212 24.54 11.37 9.41
CA PRO A 212 25.54 11.12 8.38
C PRO A 212 25.09 11.54 6.98
N TRP A 213 23.79 11.66 6.71
CA TRP A 213 23.27 12.13 5.41
C TRP A 213 23.66 13.59 5.11
N LEU A 214 23.99 14.37 6.13
CA LEU A 214 24.46 15.76 5.96
C LEU A 214 25.97 15.86 5.71
N THR A 215 26.74 14.82 6.01
CA THR A 215 28.21 14.92 6.12
C THR A 215 28.98 13.82 5.42
N LYS A 216 28.34 12.72 5.03
CA LYS A 216 28.96 11.54 4.45
C LYS A 216 28.29 11.16 3.15
N GLN A 217 29.03 10.40 2.35
CA GLN A 217 28.48 9.77 1.16
C GLN A 217 27.63 8.55 1.53
N PRO A 218 26.51 8.30 0.82
CA PRO A 218 25.73 7.09 0.99
C PRO A 218 26.52 5.86 0.54
N LEU A 219 26.08 4.69 1.02
CA LEU A 219 26.57 3.41 0.50
C LEU A 219 26.24 3.30 -0.99
N SER A 220 27.23 2.94 -1.81
CA SER A 220 27.03 2.65 -3.23
C SER A 220 26.37 1.28 -3.38
N LEU A 221 25.05 1.27 -3.56
CA LEU A 221 24.22 0.08 -3.67
C LEU A 221 23.46 0.09 -4.99
N SER A 222 23.22 -1.11 -5.53
CA SER A 222 22.31 -1.33 -6.65
C SER A 222 21.54 -2.63 -6.45
N VAL A 223 20.48 -2.85 -7.22
CA VAL A 223 19.72 -4.11 -7.21
C VAL A 223 20.60 -5.34 -7.52
N SER A 224 21.70 -5.15 -8.26
CA SER A 224 22.69 -6.21 -8.54
C SER A 224 23.86 -6.27 -7.55
N SER A 225 24.03 -5.27 -6.68
CA SER A 225 25.17 -5.15 -5.77
C SER A 225 24.76 -4.53 -4.42
N TYR A 226 24.00 -5.30 -3.65
CA TYR A 226 23.50 -4.88 -2.33
C TYR A 226 24.12 -5.67 -1.16
N MET A 227 24.98 -6.66 -1.43
CA MET A 227 25.68 -7.44 -0.40
C MET A 227 26.42 -6.60 0.66
N PRO A 228 27.06 -5.46 0.32
CA PRO A 228 27.71 -4.62 1.33
C PRO A 228 26.76 -4.12 2.43
N LEU A 229 25.48 -3.87 2.09
CA LEU A 229 24.47 -3.47 3.09
C LEU A 229 24.32 -4.55 4.17
N PHE A 230 24.18 -5.81 3.75
CA PHE A 230 23.98 -6.91 4.69
C PHE A 230 25.24 -7.28 5.46
N ALA A 231 26.43 -7.13 4.88
CA ALA A 231 27.67 -7.26 5.64
C ALA A 231 27.68 -6.29 6.85
N LYS A 232 27.24 -5.05 6.62
CA LYS A 232 27.14 -4.02 7.67
C LYS A 232 26.06 -4.32 8.71
N ILE A 233 24.87 -4.71 8.28
CA ILE A 233 23.78 -5.10 9.18
C ILE A 233 24.19 -6.30 10.04
N ASN A 234 24.80 -7.34 9.46
CA ASN A 234 25.26 -8.51 10.21
C ASN A 234 26.42 -8.19 11.16
N ASN A 235 27.22 -7.16 10.87
CA ASN A 235 28.23 -6.60 11.78
C ASN A 235 27.64 -5.65 12.84
N LYS A 236 26.31 -5.54 12.92
CA LYS A 236 25.58 -4.67 13.87
C LYS A 236 25.94 -3.19 13.73
N GLU A 237 26.34 -2.75 12.54
CA GLU A 237 26.52 -1.32 12.27
C GLU A 237 25.14 -0.63 12.29
N GLN A 238 25.05 0.52 12.96
CA GLN A 238 23.85 1.36 12.91
C GLN A 238 23.78 2.06 11.55
N LEU A 239 22.82 1.67 10.72
CA LEU A 239 22.62 2.26 9.40
C LEU A 239 21.31 3.05 9.36
N ARG A 240 21.32 4.20 8.70
CA ARG A 240 20.10 4.99 8.45
C ARG A 240 19.69 4.85 7.00
N TYR A 241 18.40 4.73 6.78
CA TYR A 241 17.79 4.88 5.47
C TYR A 241 17.25 6.30 5.36
N THR A 242 17.46 6.94 4.21
CA THR A 242 16.80 8.21 3.89
C THR A 242 16.15 8.15 2.52
N ALA A 243 15.01 8.84 2.38
CA ALA A 243 14.33 9.00 1.10
C ALA A 243 13.74 10.41 1.01
N GLU A 244 13.92 11.04 -0.14
CA GLU A 244 13.39 12.37 -0.43
C GLU A 244 12.09 12.23 -1.22
N LEU A 245 11.08 13.02 -0.85
CA LEU A 245 9.80 13.10 -1.54
C LEU A 245 9.50 14.54 -1.96
N PHE A 246 8.63 14.65 -2.97
CA PHE A 246 8.10 15.93 -3.47
C PHE A 246 9.22 16.93 -3.83
N ASP A 247 10.21 16.45 -4.60
CA ASP A 247 11.38 17.23 -5.01
C ASP A 247 12.21 17.77 -3.83
N GLY A 248 12.39 16.94 -2.80
CA GLY A 248 13.20 17.26 -1.63
C GLY A 248 12.50 18.09 -0.56
N GLN A 249 11.20 18.38 -0.71
CA GLN A 249 10.41 19.08 0.31
C GLN A 249 10.20 18.25 1.57
N MET A 250 10.33 16.93 1.48
CA MET A 250 10.23 16.01 2.60
C MET A 250 11.40 15.02 2.59
N LEU A 251 11.92 14.70 3.77
CA LEU A 251 12.96 13.71 3.97
C LEU A 251 12.51 12.70 5.04
N TYR A 252 12.33 11.44 4.65
CA TYR A 252 12.29 10.36 5.64
C TYR A 252 13.69 10.04 6.12
N VAL A 253 13.83 9.81 7.43
CA VAL A 253 15.03 9.28 8.05
C VAL A 253 14.63 8.16 9.00
N TRP A 254 15.03 6.93 8.70
CA TRP A 254 14.66 5.75 9.48
C TRP A 254 15.89 4.94 9.88
N SER A 255 15.83 4.31 11.05
CA SER A 255 16.84 3.37 11.51
C SER A 255 16.65 2.00 10.83
N VAL A 256 17.72 1.45 10.28
CA VAL A 256 17.74 0.07 9.76
C VAL A 256 18.00 -0.88 10.93
N VAL A 257 16.98 -1.66 11.29
CA VAL A 257 16.98 -2.52 12.49
C VAL A 257 16.94 -4.00 12.17
N GLY A 258 17.14 -4.39 10.91
CA GLY A 258 17.14 -5.79 10.54
C GLY A 258 16.75 -6.06 9.11
N TYR A 259 16.51 -7.33 8.80
CA TYR A 259 15.91 -7.75 7.53
C TYR A 259 15.34 -9.16 7.62
N ASN A 260 14.41 -9.45 6.71
CA ASN A 260 13.85 -10.76 6.42
C ASN A 260 14.25 -11.16 5.00
N LYS A 261 14.86 -12.34 4.84
CA LYS A 261 15.20 -12.92 3.54
C LYS A 261 14.36 -14.17 3.32
N TRP A 262 13.66 -14.20 2.19
CA TRP A 262 12.86 -15.32 1.73
C TRP A 262 13.65 -16.21 0.76
N ASP A 263 13.20 -17.44 0.59
CA ASP A 263 13.82 -18.47 -0.26
C ASP A 263 13.81 -18.13 -1.75
N THR A 264 12.80 -17.36 -2.17
CA THR A 264 12.69 -16.73 -3.48
C THR A 264 13.75 -15.65 -3.75
N GLY A 265 14.59 -15.30 -2.75
CA GLY A 265 15.60 -14.25 -2.86
C GLY A 265 15.09 -12.85 -2.52
N HIS A 266 13.78 -12.68 -2.28
CA HIS A 266 13.20 -11.41 -1.84
C HIS A 266 13.70 -11.05 -0.45
N ILE A 267 14.00 -9.76 -0.27
CA ILE A 267 14.49 -9.24 1.00
C ILE A 267 13.67 -8.03 1.40
N TYR A 268 13.20 -8.04 2.64
CA TYR A 268 12.53 -6.90 3.26
C TYR A 268 13.42 -6.36 4.36
N VAL A 269 13.75 -5.08 4.30
CA VAL A 269 14.55 -4.41 5.31
C VAL A 269 13.63 -3.92 6.42
N ALA A 270 13.98 -4.22 7.67
CA ALA A 270 13.23 -3.75 8.83
C ALA A 270 13.68 -2.32 9.18
N LEU A 271 12.72 -1.41 9.21
CA LEU A 271 12.90 0.02 9.40
C LEU A 271 12.03 0.52 10.55
N GLU A 272 12.55 1.48 11.31
CA GLU A 272 11.83 2.16 12.40
C GLU A 272 11.94 3.68 12.22
N ALA A 273 10.81 4.38 12.45
CA ALA A 273 10.77 5.84 12.45
C ALA A 273 10.97 6.41 13.87
N GLY A 274 10.34 5.81 14.90
CA GLY A 274 10.38 6.30 16.28
C GLY A 274 11.62 5.89 17.08
N GLY A 275 12.31 4.83 16.69
CA GLY A 275 13.54 4.35 17.36
C GLY A 275 13.36 3.72 18.74
N ASP A 276 12.11 3.52 19.18
CA ASP A 276 11.71 2.89 20.45
C ASP A 276 11.39 1.38 20.31
N GLY A 277 11.36 0.88 19.07
CA GLY A 277 11.16 -0.53 18.77
C GLY A 277 9.72 -1.01 18.77
N THR A 278 8.74 -0.10 18.90
CA THR A 278 7.33 -0.48 18.89
C THR A 278 6.82 -0.74 17.47
N ASP A 279 7.27 0.06 16.51
CA ASP A 279 6.71 0.07 15.16
C ASP A 279 7.80 -0.22 14.11
N ARG A 280 7.83 -1.46 13.63
CA ARG A 280 8.74 -1.92 12.58
C ARG A 280 7.99 -2.13 11.28
N ARG A 281 8.51 -1.54 10.21
CA ARG A 281 8.05 -1.75 8.84
C ARG A 281 9.10 -2.55 8.08
N TYR A 282 8.65 -3.59 7.39
CA TYR A 282 9.46 -4.45 6.54
C TYR A 282 9.15 -4.09 5.09
N ILE A 283 10.09 -3.38 4.46
CA ILE A 283 9.91 -2.80 3.13
C ILE A 283 10.85 -3.49 2.13
N PRO A 284 10.42 -3.81 0.89
CA PRO A 284 11.26 -4.46 -0.11
C PRO A 284 12.57 -3.70 -0.35
N LEU A 285 13.70 -4.41 -0.33
CA LEU A 285 15.02 -3.83 -0.53
C LEU A 285 15.15 -3.12 -1.88
N GLN A 286 14.61 -3.73 -2.94
CA GLN A 286 14.67 -3.18 -4.30
C GLN A 286 14.06 -1.77 -4.34
N LEU A 287 12.90 -1.60 -3.71
CA LEU A 287 12.22 -0.32 -3.59
C LEU A 287 13.06 0.70 -2.81
N LEU A 288 13.65 0.27 -1.68
CA LEU A 288 14.47 1.17 -0.86
C LEU A 288 15.72 1.66 -1.61
N ILE A 289 16.39 0.77 -2.35
CA ILE A 289 17.56 1.12 -3.18
C ILE A 289 17.17 2.10 -4.29
N GLU A 290 16.01 1.90 -4.90
CA GLU A 290 15.51 2.73 -5.99
C GLU A 290 15.15 4.14 -5.53
N LEU A 291 14.44 4.25 -4.40
CA LEU A 291 13.87 5.51 -3.92
C LEU A 291 14.70 6.26 -2.88
N GLY A 292 15.76 5.66 -2.35
CA GLY A 292 16.50 6.26 -1.25
C GLY A 292 17.94 5.81 -1.13
N ARG A 293 18.52 6.10 0.02
CA ARG A 293 19.95 5.98 0.28
C ARG A 293 20.20 5.43 1.68
N PHE A 294 21.30 4.71 1.83
CA PHE A 294 21.71 4.13 3.10
C PHE A 294 23.00 4.79 3.58
N TYR A 295 23.05 5.15 4.86
CA TYR A 295 24.19 5.83 5.50
C TYR A 295 24.64 5.11 6.76
N ARG A 296 25.92 5.30 7.12
CA ARG A 296 26.54 4.79 8.36
C ARG A 296 26.75 5.89 9.39
#